data_AF-A0A1Z8R967-F1
#
_entry.id   AF-A0A1Z8R967-F1
#
_cell.length_a   1.000
_cell.length_b   1.000
_cell.length_c   1.000
_cell.angle_alpha   90.00
_cell.angle_beta   90.00
_cell.angle_gamma   90.00
#
_symmetry.space_group_name_H-M   'P 1'
#
loop_
_entity.id
_entity.type
_entity.pdbx_description
1 polymer ?
#
loop_
_entity_poly.entity_id
_entity_poly.type
_entity_poly.pdbx_seq_one_letter_code
_entity_poly.pdbx_strand_id
1 'polypeptide(L)'
;MASEQHYLRYLIELEAFSMLFRPRAKDTEFIQFQRSDYTPATALSVFENIKDLSLNNDSDGLKTAALVFIYLMKNDQLQLMHNPRENDHQWFVRNEVTSQTFDFSTNKSAMNDRSHLEAAQVAAEDGMASAPTQRCFDLLERVESSSRRYPVDERITLENCDSSDFIAQKRGIDYLYQQGVFGKFDKFNND
;
A
#
# COMPACT_ATOMS: atom_id res chain seq x y z
N MET A 1 12.50 -17.36 9.05
CA MET A 1 11.34 -17.45 8.14
C MET A 1 10.79 -16.05 8.04
N ALA A 2 10.82 -15.43 6.85
CA ALA A 2 10.24 -14.11 6.65
C ALA A 2 8.74 -14.19 6.97
N SER A 3 8.22 -13.26 7.76
CA SER A 3 6.77 -13.17 8.01
C SER A 3 6.09 -12.87 6.68
N GLU A 4 5.11 -13.68 6.28
CA GLU A 4 4.36 -13.45 5.05
C GLU A 4 3.58 -12.13 5.17
N GLN A 5 3.85 -11.17 4.30
CA GLN A 5 3.18 -9.86 4.29
C GLN A 5 1.81 -9.99 3.61
N HIS A 6 0.84 -10.59 4.31
CA HIS A 6 -0.46 -10.94 3.73
C HIS A 6 -1.21 -9.75 3.09
N TYR A 7 -1.02 -8.53 3.60
CA TYR A 7 -1.59 -7.30 3.03
C TYR A 7 -1.13 -7.03 1.59
N LEU A 8 0.08 -7.46 1.19
CA LEU A 8 0.55 -7.31 -0.19
C LEU A 8 -0.11 -8.29 -1.16
N ARG A 9 -0.75 -9.37 -0.68
CA ARG A 9 -1.46 -10.32 -1.56
C ARG A 9 -2.72 -9.73 -2.19
N TYR A 10 -3.21 -8.62 -1.65
CA TYR A 10 -4.30 -7.83 -2.22
C TYR A 10 -3.84 -6.85 -3.32
N LEU A 11 -2.54 -6.77 -3.55
CA LEU A 11 -1.94 -5.91 -4.56
C LEU A 11 -1.65 -6.72 -5.82
N ILE A 12 -2.14 -6.21 -6.95
CA ILE A 12 -1.92 -6.77 -8.28
C ILE A 12 -1.03 -5.80 -9.03
N GLU A 13 0.19 -6.26 -9.31
CA GLU A 13 1.13 -5.52 -10.14
C GLU A 13 0.88 -5.79 -11.62
N LEU A 14 0.71 -4.71 -12.37
CA LEU A 14 0.74 -4.67 -13.82
C LEU A 14 1.85 -3.68 -14.22
N GLU A 15 2.26 -3.70 -15.48
CA GLU A 15 3.39 -2.87 -15.93
C GLU A 15 3.06 -1.38 -15.87
N ALA A 16 1.87 -1.00 -16.33
CA ALA A 16 1.47 0.40 -16.43
C ALA A 16 0.98 1.00 -15.09
N PHE A 17 0.47 0.17 -14.18
CA PHE A 17 -0.14 0.58 -12.93
C PHE A 17 -0.29 -0.61 -11.98
N SER A 18 -0.57 -0.33 -10.71
CA SER A 18 -0.90 -1.34 -9.71
C SER A 18 -2.38 -1.23 -9.36
N MET A 19 -2.98 -2.33 -8.91
CA MET A 19 -4.35 -2.35 -8.43
C MET A 19 -4.41 -2.97 -7.03
N LEU A 20 -5.05 -2.29 -6.10
CA LEU A 20 -5.39 -2.83 -4.79
C LEU A 20 -6.86 -3.22 -4.79
N PHE A 21 -7.19 -4.41 -4.30
CA PHE A 21 -8.57 -4.87 -4.24
C PHE A 21 -9.05 -5.12 -2.81
N ARG A 22 -10.32 -4.81 -2.59
CA ARG A 22 -11.04 -5.02 -1.34
C ARG A 22 -12.29 -5.84 -1.62
N PRO A 23 -12.31 -7.13 -1.23
CA PRO A 23 -13.51 -7.95 -1.32
C PRO A 23 -14.63 -7.36 -0.44
N ARG A 24 -15.84 -7.26 -0.98
CA ARG A 24 -17.05 -6.90 -0.21
C ARG A 24 -18.04 -8.07 -0.21
N ALA A 25 -19.21 -7.85 0.38
CA ALA A 25 -20.20 -8.91 0.55
C ALA A 25 -20.71 -9.50 -0.79
N LYS A 26 -20.83 -8.68 -1.84
CA LYS A 26 -21.44 -9.09 -3.12
C LYS A 26 -20.56 -8.84 -4.34
N ASP A 27 -19.55 -8.01 -4.20
CA ASP A 27 -18.74 -7.48 -5.28
C ASP A 27 -17.31 -7.21 -4.77
N THR A 28 -16.47 -6.62 -5.61
CA THR A 28 -15.11 -6.22 -5.25
C THR A 28 -14.91 -4.75 -5.55
N GLU A 29 -14.26 -4.04 -4.65
CA GLU A 29 -13.83 -2.66 -4.89
C GLU A 29 -12.35 -2.66 -5.29
N PHE A 30 -12.03 -1.96 -6.37
CA PHE A 30 -10.67 -1.76 -6.84
C PHE A 30 -10.27 -0.30 -6.74
N ILE A 31 -8.98 -0.08 -6.46
CA ILE A 31 -8.33 1.19 -6.71
C ILE A 31 -7.08 0.94 -7.53
N GLN A 32 -7.02 1.58 -8.69
CA GLN A 32 -5.90 1.58 -9.61
C GLN A 32 -5.04 2.81 -9.34
N PHE A 33 -3.72 2.68 -9.28
CA PHE A 33 -2.79 3.79 -9.02
C PHE A 33 -1.38 3.45 -9.50
N GLN A 34 -0.50 4.46 -9.55
CA GLN A 34 0.92 4.25 -9.84
C GLN A 34 1.72 4.13 -8.55
N ARG A 35 2.53 3.08 -8.45
CA ARG A 35 3.52 2.95 -7.37
C ARG A 35 4.81 3.64 -7.76
N SER A 36 5.41 4.32 -6.80
CA SER A 36 6.69 4.99 -6.96
C SER A 36 7.85 4.03 -6.70
N ASP A 37 8.93 4.18 -7.48
CA ASP A 37 10.18 3.47 -7.21
C ASP A 37 10.77 3.90 -5.86
N TYR A 38 11.35 2.95 -5.13
CA TYR A 38 11.94 3.25 -3.84
C TYR A 38 13.28 3.97 -3.98
N THR A 39 13.28 5.24 -3.60
CA THR A 39 14.48 5.99 -3.23
C THR A 39 14.28 6.61 -1.86
N PRO A 40 15.34 6.87 -1.07
CA PRO A 40 15.19 7.53 0.23
C PRO A 40 14.44 8.87 0.14
N ALA A 41 14.66 9.64 -0.94
CA ALA A 41 14.01 10.92 -1.16
C ALA A 41 12.51 10.77 -1.49
N THR A 42 12.17 9.85 -2.40
CA THR A 42 10.77 9.55 -2.75
C THR A 42 10.02 9.03 -1.53
N ALA A 43 10.62 8.08 -0.80
CA ALA A 43 10.02 7.49 0.39
C ALA A 43 9.77 8.57 1.46
N LEU A 44 10.73 9.46 1.72
CA LEU A 44 10.52 10.56 2.66
C LEU A 44 9.40 11.50 2.20
N SER A 45 9.35 11.86 0.92
CA SER A 45 8.30 12.74 0.37
C SER A 45 6.90 12.14 0.53
N VAL A 46 6.72 10.86 0.18
CA VAL A 46 5.44 10.15 0.32
C VAL A 46 5.06 10.02 1.79
N PHE A 47 6.02 9.71 2.66
CA PHE A 47 5.81 9.61 4.11
C PHE A 47 5.27 10.93 4.69
N GLU A 48 5.94 12.05 4.42
CA GLU A 48 5.51 13.36 4.94
C GLU A 48 4.13 13.75 4.39
N ASN A 49 3.87 13.53 3.09
CA ASN A 49 2.56 13.80 2.50
C ASN A 49 1.43 12.99 3.17
N ILE A 50 1.64 11.69 3.41
CA ILE A 50 0.68 10.85 4.12
C ILE A 50 0.46 11.36 5.55
N LYS A 51 1.54 11.74 6.24
CA LYS A 51 1.49 12.23 7.62
C LYS A 51 0.69 13.54 7.72
N ASP A 52 0.87 14.46 6.77
CA ASP A 52 0.13 15.72 6.69
C ASP A 52 -1.36 15.49 6.38
N LEU A 53 -1.69 14.47 5.58
CA LEU A 53 -3.07 14.13 5.20
C LEU A 53 -3.81 13.27 6.23
N SER A 54 -3.09 12.56 7.10
CA SER A 54 -3.66 11.68 8.12
C SER A 54 -4.22 12.49 9.29
N LEU A 55 -5.55 12.63 9.32
CA LEU A 55 -6.27 13.49 10.27
C LEU A 55 -6.57 12.82 11.62
N ASN A 56 -6.45 11.49 11.70
CA ASN A 56 -6.82 10.70 12.88
C ASN A 56 -5.60 10.02 13.49
N ASN A 57 -5.30 10.39 14.73
CA ASN A 57 -4.22 9.81 15.52
C ASN A 57 -4.66 8.55 16.30
N ASP A 58 -5.75 7.91 15.86
CA ASP A 58 -6.17 6.61 16.41
C ASP A 58 -5.26 5.50 15.85
N SER A 59 -5.21 4.35 16.54
CA SER A 59 -4.35 3.22 16.12
C SER A 59 -4.64 2.78 14.68
N ASP A 60 -5.92 2.64 14.34
CA ASP A 60 -6.36 2.22 13.01
C ASP A 60 -5.98 3.20 11.91
N GLY A 61 -6.04 4.51 12.17
CA GLY A 61 -5.62 5.57 11.26
C GLY A 61 -4.12 5.52 11.00
N LEU A 62 -3.32 5.33 12.04
CA LEU A 62 -1.87 5.17 11.94
C LEU A 62 -1.48 3.90 11.18
N LYS A 63 -2.16 2.78 11.45
CA LYS A 63 -2.01 1.55 10.68
C LYS A 63 -2.37 1.76 9.20
N THR A 64 -3.47 2.46 8.94
CA THR A 64 -3.91 2.78 7.57
C THR A 64 -2.86 3.60 6.83
N ALA A 65 -2.28 4.61 7.48
CA ALA A 65 -1.21 5.43 6.91
C ALA A 65 0.03 4.59 6.56
N ALA A 66 0.46 3.73 7.49
CA ALA A 66 1.58 2.82 7.27
C ALA A 66 1.34 1.84 6.10
N LEU A 67 0.14 1.26 6.01
CA LEU A 67 -0.23 0.38 4.90
C LEU A 67 -0.27 1.12 3.56
N VAL A 68 -0.88 2.31 3.50
CA VAL A 68 -0.93 3.11 2.25
C VAL A 68 0.48 3.48 1.79
N PHE A 69 1.37 3.81 2.72
CA PHE A 69 2.78 4.02 2.40
C PHE A 69 3.41 2.79 1.74
N ILE A 70 3.20 1.59 2.30
CA ILE A 70 3.72 0.35 1.72
C ILE A 70 3.11 0.10 0.32
N TYR A 71 1.80 0.31 0.15
CA TYR A 71 1.14 0.13 -1.14
C TYR A 71 1.69 1.06 -2.20
N LEU A 72 2.01 2.31 -1.88
CA LEU A 72 2.51 3.30 -2.84
C LEU A 72 3.98 3.10 -3.24
N MET A 73 4.76 2.33 -2.49
CA MET A 73 6.20 2.18 -2.72
C MET A 73 6.55 0.80 -3.31
N LYS A 74 7.22 0.75 -4.45
CA LYS A 74 7.77 -0.49 -5.04
C LYS A 74 8.99 -0.99 -4.26
N ASN A 75 8.73 -1.62 -3.09
CA ASN A 75 9.77 -2.22 -2.25
C ASN A 75 9.17 -3.33 -1.37
N ASP A 76 9.59 -4.57 -1.61
CA ASP A 76 9.18 -5.76 -0.86
C ASP A 76 9.86 -5.90 0.51
N GLN A 77 10.93 -5.12 0.74
CA GLN A 77 11.68 -5.09 2.01
C GLN A 77 11.05 -4.16 3.05
N LEU A 78 10.00 -3.42 2.68
CA LEU A 78 9.23 -2.61 3.62
C LEU A 78 8.29 -3.51 4.42
N GLN A 79 8.43 -3.49 5.73
CA GLN A 79 7.63 -4.28 6.66
C GLN A 79 6.77 -3.38 7.53
N LEU A 80 5.51 -3.75 7.69
CA LEU A 80 4.65 -3.17 8.71
C LEU A 80 5.08 -3.65 10.09
N MET A 81 5.28 -2.71 11.00
CA MET A 81 5.74 -2.96 12.34
C MET A 81 4.79 -2.32 13.35
N HIS A 82 4.71 -2.92 14.54
CA HIS A 82 3.95 -2.43 15.68
C HIS A 82 4.74 -2.63 16.97
N ASN A 83 4.47 -1.79 17.98
CA ASN A 83 5.02 -1.98 19.32
C ASN A 83 3.94 -2.55 20.24
N PRO A 84 4.07 -3.80 20.73
CA PRO A 84 3.06 -4.42 21.58
C PRO A 84 3.13 -3.96 23.05
N ARG A 85 4.14 -3.16 23.44
CA ARG A 85 4.39 -2.77 24.84
C ARG A 85 3.80 -1.44 25.25
N GLU A 86 3.42 -0.60 24.30
CA GLU A 86 2.78 0.69 24.57
C GLU A 86 1.31 0.65 24.17
N ASN A 87 0.50 1.58 24.69
CA ASN A 87 -0.89 1.79 24.22
C ASN A 87 -0.90 1.74 22.68
N ASP A 88 -1.85 1.00 22.10
CA ASP A 88 -1.93 0.47 20.72
C ASP A 88 -1.67 1.45 19.55
N HIS A 89 -1.28 2.69 19.79
CA HIS A 89 -1.16 3.79 18.85
C HIS A 89 0.23 3.91 18.18
N GLN A 90 0.99 2.82 18.03
CA GLN A 90 2.33 2.87 17.41
C GLN A 90 2.44 1.92 16.23
N TRP A 91 2.34 2.51 15.04
CA TRP A 91 2.53 1.84 13.75
C TRP A 91 3.64 2.53 12.96
N PHE A 92 4.53 1.75 12.41
CA PHE A 92 5.67 2.24 11.64
C PHE A 92 6.02 1.26 10.53
N VAL A 93 6.72 1.77 9.52
CA VAL A 93 7.23 0.97 8.41
C VAL A 93 8.74 0.93 8.51
N ARG A 94 9.32 -0.26 8.45
CA ARG A 94 10.78 -0.44 8.47
C ARG A 94 11.25 -1.11 7.19
N ASN A 95 12.31 -0.58 6.59
CA ASN A 95 13.05 -1.29 5.56
C ASN A 95 13.99 -2.30 6.23
N GLU A 96 13.84 -3.58 5.92
CA GLU A 96 14.59 -4.67 6.54
C GLU A 96 16.10 -4.58 6.27
N VAL A 97 16.51 -4.07 5.11
CA VAL A 97 17.92 -4.02 4.67
C VAL A 97 18.63 -2.78 5.20
N THR A 98 18.02 -1.61 5.06
CA THR A 98 18.65 -0.33 5.44
C THR A 98 18.39 0.04 6.90
N SER A 99 17.48 -0.67 7.58
CA SER A 99 16.96 -0.31 8.90
C SER A 99 16.29 1.07 8.97
N GLN A 100 16.05 1.72 7.82
CA GLN A 100 15.32 2.98 7.76
C GLN A 100 13.90 2.78 8.27
N THR A 101 13.45 3.64 9.17
CA THR A 101 12.14 3.56 9.80
C THR A 101 11.34 4.82 9.54
N PHE A 102 10.08 4.63 9.16
CA PHE A 102 9.07 5.68 8.93
C PHE A 102 8.01 5.55 10.02
N ASP A 103 8.03 6.49 10.96
CA ASP A 103 7.16 6.47 12.14
C ASP A 103 5.95 7.38 11.93
N PHE A 104 4.79 6.76 11.79
CA PHE A 104 3.52 7.47 11.62
C PHE A 104 2.93 7.93 12.96
N SER A 105 3.47 7.46 14.09
CA SER A 105 2.98 7.85 15.41
C SER A 105 3.18 9.35 15.67
N THR A 106 2.23 9.95 16.39
CA THR A 106 2.20 11.39 16.66
C THR A 106 2.85 11.77 17.98
N ASN A 107 3.43 10.81 18.69
CA ASN A 107 3.95 11.07 20.02
C ASN A 107 5.31 11.78 19.93
N LYS A 108 5.31 13.11 20.02
CA LYS A 108 6.54 13.92 20.08
C LYS A 108 7.46 13.55 21.25
N SER A 109 6.94 12.89 22.29
CA SER A 109 7.74 12.36 23.40
C SER A 109 8.60 11.15 22.98
N ALA A 110 8.19 10.41 21.95
CA ALA A 110 8.90 9.24 21.42
C ALA A 110 10.07 9.63 20.49
N MET A 111 10.12 10.87 19.99
CA MET A 111 11.23 11.32 19.12
C MET A 111 12.60 11.34 19.83
N ASN A 112 12.63 11.42 21.16
CA ASN A 112 13.86 11.42 21.95
C ASN A 112 14.20 10.06 22.57
N ASP A 113 13.24 9.13 22.63
CA ASP A 113 13.41 7.80 23.21
C ASP A 113 13.06 6.73 22.16
N ARG A 114 14.10 6.20 21.52
CA ARG A 114 13.99 5.16 20.47
C ARG A 114 13.64 3.78 21.01
N SER A 115 13.43 3.62 22.32
CA SER A 115 13.10 2.32 22.93
C SER A 115 11.85 1.65 22.33
N HIS A 116 10.87 2.44 21.88
CA HIS A 116 9.68 1.94 21.17
C HIS A 116 10.01 1.27 19.82
N LEU A 117 11.03 1.78 19.10
CA LEU A 117 11.53 1.17 17.85
C LEU A 117 12.34 -0.10 18.12
N GLU A 118 12.97 -0.22 19.28
CA GLU A 118 13.74 -1.40 19.67
C GLU A 118 12.81 -2.54 20.14
N ALA A 119 11.69 -2.21 20.79
CA ALA A 119 10.65 -3.16 21.19
C ALA A 119 9.72 -3.58 20.04
N ALA A 120 9.84 -2.93 18.89
CA ALA A 120 9.10 -3.17 17.67
C ALA A 120 9.09 -4.62 17.21
N GLN A 121 7.94 -5.09 16.77
CA GLN A 121 7.77 -6.40 16.16
C GLN A 121 7.05 -6.28 14.82
N VAL A 122 7.39 -7.18 13.89
CA VAL A 122 6.65 -7.31 12.63
C VAL A 122 5.18 -7.57 12.95
N ALA A 123 4.27 -6.85 12.31
CA ALA A 123 2.86 -7.06 12.48
C ALA A 123 2.48 -8.45 11.99
N ALA A 124 2.05 -9.32 12.91
CA ALA A 124 1.49 -10.62 12.56
C ALA A 124 0.04 -10.40 12.10
N GLU A 125 -0.17 -10.28 10.78
CA GLU A 125 -1.52 -10.22 10.22
C GLU A 125 -1.91 -11.60 9.71
N ASP A 126 -3.09 -12.10 10.09
CA ASP A 126 -3.70 -13.19 9.37
C ASP A 126 -4.30 -12.67 8.05
N GLY A 127 -4.46 -13.56 7.06
CA GLY A 127 -4.87 -13.16 5.71
C GLY A 127 -6.25 -12.49 5.59
N MET A 128 -7.13 -12.63 6.58
CA MET A 128 -8.47 -11.99 6.58
C MET A 128 -8.44 -10.61 7.27
N ALA A 129 -7.65 -10.47 8.34
CA ALA A 129 -7.40 -9.20 9.02
C ALA A 129 -6.48 -8.26 8.22
N SER A 130 -5.77 -8.78 7.21
CA SER A 130 -4.89 -8.02 6.32
C SER A 130 -5.60 -7.40 5.11
N ALA A 131 -6.91 -7.60 4.95
CA ALA A 131 -7.66 -7.04 3.84
C ALA A 131 -7.63 -5.50 3.90
N PRO A 132 -7.36 -4.80 2.77
CA PRO A 132 -7.39 -3.35 2.73
C PRO A 132 -8.74 -2.80 3.21
N THR A 133 -8.72 -1.82 4.10
CA THR A 133 -9.95 -1.21 4.60
C THR A 133 -10.44 -0.12 3.65
N GLN A 134 -11.69 0.34 3.83
CA GLN A 134 -12.18 1.52 3.12
C GLN A 134 -11.29 2.74 3.39
N ARG A 135 -10.77 2.90 4.62
CA ARG A 135 -9.87 4.01 4.97
C ARG A 135 -8.57 3.97 4.15
N CYS A 136 -8.05 2.77 3.81
CA CYS A 136 -6.90 2.65 2.91
C CYS A 136 -7.21 3.24 1.53
N PHE A 137 -8.38 2.93 0.97
CA PHE A 137 -8.79 3.44 -0.34
C PHE A 137 -8.99 4.96 -0.29
N ASP A 138 -9.70 5.45 0.73
CA ASP A 138 -9.96 6.89 0.90
C ASP A 138 -8.65 7.70 1.05
N LEU A 139 -7.67 7.18 1.80
CA LEU A 139 -6.37 7.84 1.96
C LEU A 139 -5.53 7.75 0.69
N LEU A 140 -5.52 6.61 -0.01
CA LEU A 140 -4.79 6.44 -1.26
C LEU A 140 -5.31 7.42 -2.33
N GLU A 141 -6.63 7.61 -2.45
CA GLU A 141 -7.21 8.62 -3.36
C GLU A 141 -6.76 10.05 -3.07
N ARG A 142 -6.51 10.37 -1.80
CA ARG A 142 -6.05 11.70 -1.37
C ARG A 142 -4.56 11.91 -1.63
N VAL A 143 -3.76 10.86 -1.47
CA VAL A 143 -2.30 10.91 -1.60
C VAL A 143 -1.86 10.83 -3.06
N GLU A 144 -2.48 9.91 -3.83
CA GLU A 144 -2.10 9.64 -5.21
C GLU A 144 -3.17 10.12 -6.18
N SER A 145 -2.94 11.30 -6.76
CA SER A 145 -3.94 12.00 -7.59
C SER A 145 -4.28 11.28 -8.90
N SER A 146 -3.43 10.38 -9.38
CA SER A 146 -3.70 9.57 -10.57
C SER A 146 -4.64 8.39 -10.29
N SER A 147 -4.95 8.14 -9.01
CA SER A 147 -5.70 6.96 -8.61
C SER A 147 -7.15 6.99 -9.12
N ARG A 148 -7.68 5.79 -9.40
CA ARG A 148 -9.03 5.57 -9.91
C ARG A 148 -9.66 4.42 -9.16
N ARG A 149 -10.70 4.74 -8.40
CA ARG A 149 -11.50 3.78 -7.65
C ARG A 149 -12.75 3.39 -8.42
N TYR A 150 -13.09 2.10 -8.42
CA TYR A 150 -14.29 1.59 -9.10
C TYR A 150 -14.71 0.22 -8.54
N PRO A 151 -16.03 -0.08 -8.57
CA PRO A 151 -16.53 -1.41 -8.23
C PRO A 151 -16.43 -2.36 -9.43
N VAL A 152 -16.34 -3.65 -9.13
CA VAL A 152 -16.43 -4.77 -10.07
C VAL A 152 -17.44 -5.75 -9.50
N ASP A 153 -18.47 -6.09 -10.28
CA ASP A 153 -19.58 -6.94 -9.83
C ASP A 153 -19.14 -8.36 -9.42
N GLU A 154 -18.01 -8.83 -9.96
CA GLU A 154 -17.38 -10.08 -9.56
C GLU A 154 -16.84 -10.00 -8.12
N ARG A 155 -17.17 -10.99 -7.27
CA ARG A 155 -16.59 -11.12 -5.94
C ARG A 155 -15.25 -11.88 -6.00
N ILE A 156 -14.17 -11.13 -5.83
CA ILE A 156 -12.78 -11.54 -5.92
C ILE A 156 -12.19 -11.50 -4.51
N THR A 157 -11.47 -12.55 -4.15
CA THR A 157 -10.84 -12.83 -2.86
C THR A 157 -9.44 -13.38 -3.11
N LEU A 158 -8.62 -13.51 -2.07
CA LEU A 158 -7.30 -14.14 -2.21
C LEU A 158 -7.37 -15.58 -2.75
N GLU A 159 -8.48 -16.29 -2.56
CA GLU A 159 -8.66 -17.69 -2.96
C GLU A 159 -8.99 -17.85 -4.44
N ASN A 160 -9.68 -16.89 -5.05
CA ASN A 160 -10.15 -16.97 -6.43
C ASN A 160 -9.59 -15.88 -7.35
N CYS A 161 -8.67 -15.04 -6.86
CA CYS A 161 -8.06 -13.95 -7.63
C CYS A 161 -7.42 -14.41 -8.94
N ASP A 162 -6.72 -15.55 -8.94
CA ASP A 162 -6.06 -16.05 -10.14
C ASP A 162 -7.03 -16.64 -11.18
N SER A 163 -8.24 -16.99 -10.76
CA SER A 163 -9.32 -17.46 -11.65
C SER A 163 -10.29 -16.35 -12.06
N SER A 164 -10.05 -15.10 -11.65
CA SER A 164 -10.96 -13.99 -11.96
C SER A 164 -10.88 -13.59 -13.44
N ASP A 165 -12.05 -13.54 -14.08
CA ASP A 165 -12.19 -13.08 -15.47
C ASP A 165 -11.77 -11.60 -15.60
N PHE A 166 -12.18 -10.77 -14.64
CA PHE A 166 -11.80 -9.35 -14.63
C PHE A 166 -10.28 -9.17 -14.55
N ILE A 167 -9.61 -9.90 -13.66
CA ILE A 167 -8.14 -9.83 -13.52
C ILE A 167 -7.43 -10.37 -14.77
N ALA A 168 -7.91 -11.48 -15.32
CA ALA A 168 -7.36 -12.04 -16.56
C ALA A 168 -7.46 -11.04 -17.72
N GLN A 169 -8.60 -10.35 -17.86
CA GLN A 169 -8.78 -9.31 -18.87
C GLN A 169 -7.82 -8.12 -18.65
N LYS A 170 -7.65 -7.65 -17.41
CA LYS A 170 -6.71 -6.57 -17.09
C LYS A 170 -5.27 -6.94 -17.43
N ARG A 171 -4.82 -8.15 -17.07
CA ARG A 171 -3.50 -8.69 -17.44
C ARG A 171 -3.34 -8.79 -18.96
N GLY A 172 -4.39 -9.23 -19.67
CA GLY A 172 -4.40 -9.29 -21.14
C GLY A 172 -4.25 -7.92 -21.80
N ILE A 173 -4.94 -6.89 -21.29
CA ILE A 173 -4.81 -5.51 -21.79
C ILE A 173 -3.41 -4.97 -21.53
N ASP A 174 -2.87 -5.19 -20.34
CA ASP A 174 -1.50 -4.77 -19.98
C ASP A 174 -0.47 -5.43 -20.91
N TYR A 175 -0.61 -6.74 -21.18
CA TYR A 175 0.23 -7.45 -22.14
C TYR A 175 0.15 -6.83 -23.55
N LEU A 176 -1.07 -6.57 -24.06
CA LEU A 176 -1.22 -5.95 -25.39
C LEU A 176 -0.63 -4.54 -25.44
N TYR A 177 -0.74 -3.78 -24.36
CA TYR A 177 -0.10 -2.46 -24.21
C TYR A 177 1.43 -2.56 -24.26
N GLN A 178 2.02 -3.51 -23.52
CA GLN A 178 3.46 -3.78 -23.58
C GLN A 178 3.94 -4.15 -24.99
N GLN A 179 3.15 -4.91 -25.74
CA GLN A 179 3.47 -5.27 -27.13
C GLN A 179 3.30 -4.11 -28.12
N GLY A 180 2.92 -2.91 -27.65
CA GLY A 180 2.78 -1.73 -28.50
C GLY A 180 1.55 -1.77 -29.42
N VAL A 181 0.60 -2.66 -29.16
CA VAL A 181 -0.61 -2.84 -30.00
C VAL A 181 -1.48 -1.58 -30.02
N PHE A 182 -1.43 -0.78 -28.96
CA PHE A 182 -2.18 0.48 -28.85
C PHE A 182 -1.40 1.73 -29.28
N GLY A 183 -0.19 1.57 -29.83
CA GLY A 183 0.72 2.68 -30.15
C GLY A 183 1.42 3.24 -28.90
N LYS A 184 2.73 3.48 -28.98
CA LYS A 184 3.43 4.26 -27.96
C LYS A 184 3.09 5.71 -28.20
N PHE A 185 2.40 6.37 -27.27
CA PHE A 185 2.37 7.83 -27.27
C PHE A 185 3.78 8.29 -26.91
N ASP A 186 4.58 8.62 -27.93
CA ASP A 186 5.78 9.40 -27.70
C ASP A 186 5.34 10.66 -26.96
N LYS A 187 5.88 10.88 -25.76
CA LYS A 187 5.76 12.17 -25.09
C LYS A 187 6.24 13.20 -26.10
N PHE A 188 5.34 14.10 -26.51
CA PHE A 188 5.70 15.24 -27.33
C PHE A 188 6.90 15.94 -26.68
N ASN A 189 8.07 15.78 -27.29
CA ASN A 189 9.17 16.72 -27.13
C ASN A 189 8.69 18.02 -27.74
N ASN A 190 8.17 18.91 -26.88
CA ASN A 190 8.09 20.33 -27.23
C ASN A 190 9.48 20.92 -26.96
N ASP A 191 10.32 20.90 -27.98
CA ASP A 191 11.32 21.95 -28.21
C ASP A 191 10.73 22.95 -29.21
#